data_AF-A0A094KIC8-F1
#
_entry.id   AF-A0A094KIC8-F1
#
_cell.length_a   1.000
_cell.length_b   1.000
_cell.length_c   1.000
_cell.angle_alpha   90.00
_cell.angle_beta   90.00
_cell.angle_gamma   90.00
#
_symmetry.space_group_name_H-M   'P 1'
#
loop_
_entity.id
_entity.type
_entity.pdbx_description
1 polymer ?
#
loop_
_entity_poly.entity_id
_entity_poly.type
_entity_poly.pdbx_seq_one_letter_code
_entity_poly.pdbx_strand_id
1 'polypeptide(L)'
;MMLHIYFDVIRLASSNDIKDSAIHYLFDYIDTILTQSGEYLSRNLSMFPDITTSLINIADGNELLFKKCSAYLKRIIKSIAENNIDLRTPMFDQLVYRMFKITYQFWLTQPDPSGWFDQEESETAESNNAYGQFIGPLSHQCLHALLEDLENLNPGTQKKSENRLKEYLDLPDYLQIINGYLLVADQLEKSPAHQGRQHLAKLSFLFKTMDVPSLADIHASALREINHSLNKVFQEEKKENLNEFVRKIFGFLQKSKSQHEFSIANFDCITTTAKEVFAQNSHSLVDTFIDELISYGFQYPEITGSTTEWQVKVNPAHIINIRSWLEIIGMKPRWTKRLISALIINLKMGGIFIRDTDIIQKNISALLNTDVASAYNLTKQLLRIFPVYF
;
A
#
# COMPACT_ATOMS: atom_id res chain seq x y z
N MET A 1 -18.35 15.48 26.78
CA MET A 1 -18.98 15.94 25.53
C MET A 1 -18.19 15.48 24.30
N MET A 2 -16.92 15.87 24.10
CA MET A 2 -16.09 15.43 22.95
C MET A 2 -15.91 13.90 22.84
N LEU A 3 -15.69 13.22 23.96
CA LEU A 3 -15.52 11.75 23.99
C LEU A 3 -16.72 10.96 23.46
N HIS A 4 -17.94 11.44 23.71
CA HIS A 4 -19.15 10.77 23.21
C HIS A 4 -19.24 10.82 21.69
N ILE A 5 -18.77 11.90 21.07
CA ILE A 5 -18.78 12.05 19.61
C ILE A 5 -17.97 10.92 18.96
N TYR A 6 -16.78 10.61 19.47
CA TYR A 6 -15.97 9.51 18.93
C TYR A 6 -16.71 8.16 19.05
N PHE A 7 -17.25 7.84 20.22
CA PHE A 7 -17.97 6.58 20.42
C PHE A 7 -19.26 6.49 19.60
N ASP A 8 -19.98 7.60 19.43
CA ASP A 8 -21.18 7.66 18.59
C ASP A 8 -20.83 7.42 17.11
N VAL A 9 -19.75 8.05 16.61
CA VAL A 9 -19.27 7.81 15.24
C VAL A 9 -18.83 6.36 15.05
N ILE A 10 -18.08 5.78 16.00
CA ILE A 10 -17.65 4.38 15.94
C ILE A 10 -18.85 3.42 15.87
N ARG A 11 -19.95 3.73 16.59
CA ARG A 11 -21.16 2.89 16.62
C ARG A 11 -22.07 3.10 15.40
N LEU A 12 -22.30 4.34 14.99
CA LEU A 12 -23.36 4.72 14.06
C LEU A 12 -22.90 4.86 12.61
N ALA A 13 -21.60 5.05 12.35
CA ALA A 13 -21.11 5.21 10.99
C ALA A 13 -21.40 3.97 10.13
N SER A 14 -21.74 4.18 8.87
CA SER A 14 -21.99 3.10 7.90
C SER A 14 -20.71 2.63 7.19
N SER A 15 -19.70 3.49 7.06
CA SER A 15 -18.39 3.12 6.49
C SER A 15 -17.40 2.66 7.57
N ASN A 16 -16.71 1.56 7.31
CA ASN A 16 -15.64 1.06 8.18
C ASN A 16 -14.42 2.01 8.21
N ASP A 17 -14.14 2.73 7.13
CA ASP A 17 -13.01 3.68 7.07
C ASP A 17 -13.24 4.86 8.01
N ILE A 18 -14.50 5.31 8.12
CA ILE A 18 -14.91 6.36 9.07
C ILE A 18 -14.76 5.84 10.52
N LYS A 19 -15.10 4.58 10.77
CA LYS A 19 -14.91 3.97 12.10
C LYS A 19 -13.43 3.84 12.45
N ASP A 20 -12.61 3.38 11.52
CA ASP A 20 -11.14 3.25 11.71
C ASP A 20 -10.52 4.62 11.99
N SER A 21 -10.90 5.65 11.24
CA SER A 21 -10.48 7.04 11.47
C SER A 21 -10.92 7.56 12.85
N ALA A 22 -12.16 7.27 13.27
CA ALA A 22 -12.66 7.69 14.57
C ALA A 22 -11.93 7.01 15.74
N ILE A 23 -11.59 5.72 15.59
CA ILE A 23 -10.75 4.99 16.56
C ILE A 23 -9.36 5.64 16.62
N HIS A 24 -8.73 5.87 15.47
CA HIS A 24 -7.41 6.51 15.41
C HIS A 24 -7.39 7.86 16.14
N TYR A 25 -8.36 8.73 15.83
CA TYR A 25 -8.45 10.04 16.47
C TYR A 25 -8.84 9.98 17.96
N LEU A 26 -9.61 8.98 18.38
CA LEU A 26 -9.87 8.74 19.80
C LEU A 26 -8.57 8.42 20.54
N PHE A 27 -7.73 7.57 19.97
CA PHE A 27 -6.44 7.22 20.55
C PHE A 27 -5.44 8.39 20.53
N ASP A 28 -5.44 9.25 19.50
CA ASP A 28 -4.67 10.50 19.48
C ASP A 28 -5.15 11.49 20.56
N TYR A 29 -6.47 11.56 20.76
CA TYR A 29 -7.05 12.39 21.81
C TYR A 29 -6.67 11.89 23.20
N ILE A 30 -6.70 10.57 23.43
CA ILE A 30 -6.24 9.96 24.68
C ILE A 30 -4.75 10.27 24.93
N ASP A 31 -3.90 10.11 23.92
CA ASP A 31 -2.47 10.41 24.04
C ASP A 31 -2.22 11.91 24.34
N THR A 32 -3.01 12.79 23.72
CA THR A 32 -2.98 14.24 23.99
C THR A 32 -3.42 14.55 25.42
N ILE A 33 -4.43 13.86 25.96
CA ILE A 33 -4.79 13.98 27.37
C ILE A 33 -3.61 13.60 28.27
N LEU A 34 -2.91 12.52 27.97
CA LEU A 34 -1.78 12.05 28.80
C LEU A 34 -0.58 12.98 28.76
N THR A 35 -0.31 13.59 27.61
CA THR A 35 0.92 14.37 27.37
C THR A 35 0.74 15.87 27.60
N GLN A 36 -0.45 16.43 27.37
CA GLN A 36 -0.68 17.89 27.35
C GLN A 36 -1.62 18.40 28.45
N SER A 37 -2.16 17.55 29.32
CA SER A 37 -3.13 18.00 30.33
C SER A 37 -2.53 18.84 31.46
N GLY A 38 -1.22 18.77 31.71
CA GLY A 38 -0.56 19.52 32.79
C GLY A 38 -1.27 19.39 34.14
N GLU A 39 -1.63 20.52 34.76
CA GLU A 39 -2.34 20.58 36.05
C GLU A 39 -3.74 19.91 36.03
N TYR A 40 -4.34 19.75 34.85
CA TYR A 40 -5.66 19.11 34.70
C TYR A 40 -5.59 17.60 34.51
N LEU A 41 -4.39 16.99 34.54
CA LEU A 41 -4.20 15.56 34.31
C LEU A 41 -5.07 14.73 35.25
N SER A 42 -5.02 14.94 36.56
CA SER A 42 -5.80 14.16 37.55
C SER A 42 -7.30 14.23 37.29
N ARG A 43 -7.83 15.39 36.86
CA ARG A 43 -9.23 15.53 36.47
C ARG A 43 -9.54 14.69 35.25
N ASN A 44 -8.70 14.76 34.22
CA ASN A 44 -8.93 14.07 32.96
C ASN A 44 -8.74 12.55 33.07
N LEU A 45 -7.87 12.09 33.98
CA LEU A 45 -7.67 10.67 34.30
C LEU A 45 -8.93 10.00 34.84
N SER A 46 -9.81 10.75 35.52
CA SER A 46 -11.08 10.21 36.03
C SER A 46 -12.01 9.65 34.94
N MET A 47 -11.81 10.05 33.68
CA MET A 47 -12.61 9.58 32.54
C MET A 47 -12.12 8.24 31.96
N PHE A 48 -10.89 7.81 32.27
CA PHE A 48 -10.30 6.63 31.63
C PHE A 48 -11.05 5.31 31.90
N PRO A 49 -11.57 5.02 33.11
CA PRO A 49 -12.35 3.81 33.34
C PRO A 49 -13.58 3.67 32.42
N ASP A 50 -14.27 4.78 32.14
CA ASP A 50 -15.43 4.78 31.24
C ASP A 50 -15.01 4.56 29.78
N ILE A 51 -13.86 5.13 29.39
CA ILE A 51 -13.26 4.96 28.06
C ILE A 51 -12.85 3.49 27.85
N THR A 52 -12.14 2.89 28.81
CA THR A 52 -11.68 1.50 28.70
C THR A 52 -12.87 0.54 28.64
N THR A 53 -13.88 0.74 29.49
CA THR A 53 -15.12 -0.05 29.46
C THR A 53 -15.83 0.06 28.12
N SER A 54 -15.94 1.28 27.57
CA SER A 54 -16.60 1.51 26.28
C SER A 54 -15.84 0.85 25.13
N LEU A 55 -14.51 0.90 25.12
CA LEU A 55 -13.68 0.26 24.11
C LEU A 55 -13.80 -1.27 24.16
N ILE A 56 -13.76 -1.88 25.35
CA ILE A 56 -13.93 -3.33 25.52
C ILE A 56 -15.30 -3.77 25.00
N ASN A 57 -16.38 -3.09 25.41
CA ASN A 57 -17.74 -3.44 24.99
C ASN A 57 -17.95 -3.35 23.47
N ILE A 58 -17.33 -2.36 22.80
CA ILE A 58 -17.43 -2.24 21.34
C ILE A 58 -16.59 -3.32 20.66
N ALA A 59 -15.41 -3.62 21.19
CA ALA A 59 -14.55 -4.67 20.66
C ALA A 59 -15.21 -6.06 20.71
N ASP A 60 -15.98 -6.37 21.76
CA ASP A 60 -16.72 -7.63 21.86
C ASP A 60 -17.84 -7.78 20.81
N GLY A 61 -18.31 -6.67 20.24
CA GLY A 61 -19.27 -6.68 19.13
C GLY A 61 -18.63 -6.75 17.75
N ASN A 62 -17.41 -6.24 17.57
CA ASN A 62 -16.72 -6.20 16.28
C ASN A 62 -15.19 -6.14 16.44
N GLU A 63 -14.56 -7.29 16.57
CA GLU A 63 -13.11 -7.41 16.81
C GLU A 63 -12.27 -6.84 15.64
N LEU A 64 -12.74 -6.98 14.39
CA LEU A 64 -11.98 -6.57 13.20
C LEU A 64 -11.69 -5.06 13.15
N LEU A 65 -12.54 -4.23 13.75
CA LEU A 65 -12.32 -2.79 13.84
C LEU A 65 -11.13 -2.42 14.73
N PHE A 66 -10.75 -3.31 15.66
CA PHE A 66 -9.72 -3.02 16.67
C PHE A 66 -8.36 -3.64 16.35
N LYS A 67 -8.20 -4.28 15.18
CA LYS A 67 -6.92 -4.91 14.76
C LYS A 67 -5.71 -3.97 14.80
N LYS A 68 -5.92 -2.66 14.61
CA LYS A 68 -4.85 -1.63 14.62
C LYS A 68 -4.53 -1.10 16.02
N CYS A 69 -5.37 -1.39 17.02
CA CYS A 69 -5.33 -0.72 18.33
C CYS A 69 -4.12 -1.09 19.17
N SER A 70 -3.45 -2.22 18.91
CA SER A 70 -2.18 -2.57 19.57
C SER A 70 -1.12 -1.49 19.38
N ALA A 71 -1.02 -0.88 18.20
CA ALA A 71 -0.04 0.17 17.92
C ALA A 71 -0.35 1.47 18.69
N TYR A 72 -1.63 1.85 18.73
CA TYR A 72 -2.07 3.02 19.48
C TYR A 72 -1.89 2.84 20.99
N LEU A 73 -2.18 1.64 21.51
CA LEU A 73 -1.99 1.32 22.91
C LEU A 73 -0.51 1.27 23.30
N LYS A 74 0.36 0.76 22.43
CA LYS A 74 1.80 0.77 22.68
C LYS A 74 2.34 2.19 22.86
N ARG A 75 1.86 3.14 22.04
CA ARG A 75 2.13 4.58 22.21
C ARG A 75 1.63 5.10 23.56
N ILE A 76 0.39 4.79 23.94
CA ILE A 76 -0.17 5.18 25.25
C ILE A 76 0.65 4.61 26.41
N ILE A 77 1.03 3.33 26.37
CA ILE A 77 1.83 2.69 27.41
C ILE A 77 3.18 3.39 27.56
N LYS A 78 3.81 3.75 26.43
CA LYS A 78 5.05 4.53 26.42
C LYS A 78 4.85 5.90 27.07
N SER A 79 3.80 6.64 26.69
CA SER A 79 3.46 7.94 27.29
C SER A 79 3.20 7.84 28.81
N ILE A 80 2.54 6.79 29.27
CA ILE A 80 2.31 6.51 30.71
C ILE A 80 3.64 6.27 31.43
N ALA A 81 4.52 5.45 30.84
CA ALA A 81 5.81 5.12 31.42
C ALA A 81 6.77 6.33 31.50
N GLU A 82 6.80 7.17 30.47
CA GLU A 82 7.67 8.36 30.41
C GLU A 82 7.21 9.46 31.38
N ASN A 83 5.89 9.63 31.56
CA ASN A 83 5.32 10.66 32.43
C ASN A 83 5.03 10.17 33.87
N ASN A 84 5.42 8.94 34.22
CA ASN A 84 5.17 8.30 35.52
C ASN A 84 3.69 8.42 35.98
N ILE A 85 2.76 8.18 35.06
CA ILE A 85 1.32 8.34 35.33
C ILE A 85 0.77 7.09 36.03
N ASP A 86 0.07 7.28 37.15
CA ASP A 86 -0.61 6.18 37.85
C ASP A 86 -1.99 5.90 37.22
N LEU A 87 -1.98 5.17 36.11
CA LEU A 87 -3.17 4.80 35.32
C LEU A 87 -3.44 3.29 35.33
N ARG A 88 -2.76 2.56 36.22
CA ARG A 88 -2.76 1.08 36.26
C ARG A 88 -4.05 0.56 36.88
N THR A 89 -5.10 0.56 36.09
CA THR A 89 -6.38 -0.07 36.46
C THR A 89 -6.45 -1.47 35.87
N PRO A 90 -7.03 -2.46 36.57
CA PRO A 90 -7.22 -3.81 36.03
C PRO A 90 -7.98 -3.82 34.69
N MET A 91 -8.88 -2.86 34.49
CA MET A 91 -9.62 -2.71 33.22
C MET A 91 -8.74 -2.23 32.07
N PHE A 92 -7.75 -1.37 32.35
CA PHE A 92 -6.78 -0.96 31.33
C PHE A 92 -5.88 -2.13 30.93
N ASP A 93 -5.41 -2.92 31.90
CA ASP A 93 -4.62 -4.14 31.60
C ASP A 93 -5.44 -5.14 30.75
N GLN A 94 -6.74 -5.28 31.04
CA GLN A 94 -7.66 -6.09 30.24
C GLN A 94 -7.85 -5.55 28.82
N LEU A 95 -7.96 -4.23 28.67
CA LEU A 95 -8.03 -3.60 27.35
C LEU A 95 -6.76 -3.90 26.54
N VAL A 96 -5.57 -3.70 27.14
CA VAL A 96 -4.28 -3.95 26.46
C VAL A 96 -4.17 -5.40 26.01
N TYR A 97 -4.39 -6.36 26.92
CA TYR A 97 -4.42 -7.78 26.60
C TYR A 97 -5.36 -8.09 25.43
N ARG A 98 -6.61 -7.57 25.50
CA ARG A 98 -7.64 -7.83 24.49
C ARG A 98 -7.25 -7.29 23.11
N MET A 99 -6.71 -6.08 23.02
CA MET A 99 -6.36 -5.47 21.73
C MET A 99 -5.15 -6.14 21.07
N PHE A 100 -4.13 -6.54 21.84
CA PHE A 100 -3.02 -7.31 21.29
C PHE A 100 -3.48 -8.70 20.83
N LYS A 101 -4.34 -9.38 21.61
CA LYS A 101 -4.95 -10.65 21.22
C LYS A 101 -5.72 -10.55 19.90
N ILE A 102 -6.58 -9.54 19.76
CA ILE A 102 -7.32 -9.26 18.51
C ILE A 102 -6.34 -9.04 17.35
N THR A 103 -5.24 -8.30 17.56
CA THR A 103 -4.23 -8.05 16.52
C THR A 103 -3.60 -9.36 16.02
N TYR A 104 -3.16 -10.23 16.93
CA TYR A 104 -2.49 -11.47 16.54
C TYR A 104 -3.46 -12.50 15.94
N GLN A 105 -4.68 -12.61 16.49
CA GLN A 105 -5.73 -13.42 15.91
C GLN A 105 -6.10 -12.94 14.50
N PHE A 106 -6.16 -11.62 14.28
CA PHE A 106 -6.36 -11.07 12.95
C PHE A 106 -5.26 -11.52 11.98
N TRP A 107 -3.99 -11.42 12.34
CA TRP A 107 -2.90 -11.84 11.45
C TRP A 107 -2.89 -13.34 11.16
N LEU A 108 -3.30 -14.19 12.11
CA LEU A 108 -3.46 -15.63 11.88
C LEU A 108 -4.60 -15.99 10.91
N THR A 109 -5.56 -15.09 10.68
CA THR A 109 -6.59 -15.29 9.64
C THR A 109 -6.10 -14.92 8.24
N GLN A 110 -4.92 -14.31 8.12
CA GLN A 110 -4.34 -13.92 6.84
C GLN A 110 -3.50 -15.07 6.25
N PRO A 111 -3.13 -15.00 4.96
CA PRO A 111 -2.22 -15.99 4.37
C PRO A 111 -0.84 -15.95 5.03
N ASP A 112 -0.31 -17.11 5.41
CA ASP A 112 1.03 -17.21 6.00
C ASP A 112 2.10 -16.88 4.96
N PRO A 113 2.94 -15.85 5.19
CA PRO A 113 3.96 -15.47 4.22
C PRO A 113 5.08 -16.50 4.09
N SER A 114 5.23 -17.42 5.04
CA SER A 114 6.26 -18.48 4.98
C SER A 114 6.17 -19.35 3.72
N GLY A 115 4.98 -19.43 3.10
CA GLY A 115 4.74 -20.18 1.86
C GLY A 115 4.71 -19.33 0.59
N TRP A 116 5.10 -18.05 0.61
CA TRP A 116 4.99 -17.17 -0.57
C TRP A 116 6.16 -17.28 -1.54
N PHE A 117 7.26 -17.88 -1.11
CA PHE A 117 8.45 -18.10 -1.94
C PHE A 117 8.27 -19.42 -2.69
N ASP A 118 7.92 -19.33 -3.97
CA ASP A 118 7.58 -20.47 -4.83
C ASP A 118 8.86 -21.22 -5.25
N GLN A 119 8.93 -22.53 -4.97
CA GLN A 119 10.09 -23.40 -5.29
C GLN A 119 10.38 -23.56 -6.80
N GLU A 120 9.52 -23.05 -7.68
CA GLU A 120 9.58 -23.27 -9.13
C GLU A 120 10.63 -22.39 -9.84
N GLU A 121 11.05 -21.26 -9.25
CA GLU A 121 12.00 -20.33 -9.89
C GLU A 121 13.48 -20.61 -9.58
N SER A 122 13.94 -21.87 -9.72
CA SER A 122 15.38 -22.21 -9.71
C SER A 122 16.17 -21.61 -8.53
N GLU A 123 15.63 -21.77 -7.32
CA GLU A 123 16.20 -21.24 -6.09
C GLU A 123 17.08 -22.28 -5.39
N THR A 124 18.18 -21.83 -4.77
CA THR A 124 19.08 -22.73 -4.04
C THR A 124 18.50 -23.04 -2.66
N ALA A 125 18.92 -24.15 -2.05
CA ALA A 125 18.58 -24.47 -0.66
C ALA A 125 19.02 -23.36 0.31
N GLU A 126 20.08 -22.61 -0.03
CA GLU A 126 20.57 -21.46 0.73
C GLU A 126 19.61 -20.27 0.65
N SER A 127 19.08 -19.95 -0.54
CA SER A 127 18.07 -18.89 -0.73
C SER A 127 16.79 -19.18 0.07
N ASN A 128 16.31 -20.42 0.05
CA ASN A 128 15.12 -20.85 0.81
C ASN A 128 15.34 -20.75 2.32
N ASN A 129 16.52 -21.13 2.82
CA ASN A 129 16.84 -21.01 4.23
C ASN A 129 16.92 -19.54 4.66
N ALA A 130 17.60 -18.69 3.86
CA ALA A 130 17.67 -17.26 4.12
C ALA A 130 16.28 -16.62 4.17
N TYR A 131 15.40 -16.95 3.22
CA TYR A 131 14.00 -16.51 3.23
C TYR A 131 13.27 -16.91 4.52
N GLY A 132 13.39 -18.18 4.93
CA GLY A 132 12.80 -18.68 6.17
C GLY A 132 13.25 -17.90 7.41
N GLN A 133 14.51 -17.46 7.46
CA GLN A 133 15.02 -16.63 8.55
C GLN A 133 14.44 -15.21 8.54
N PHE A 134 14.30 -14.60 7.35
CA PHE A 134 13.73 -13.26 7.21
C PHE A 134 12.25 -13.24 7.56
N ILE A 135 11.49 -14.26 7.12
CA ILE A 135 10.05 -14.33 7.35
C ILE A 135 9.66 -14.89 8.71
N GLY A 136 10.58 -15.56 9.41
CA GLY A 136 10.35 -16.16 10.73
C GLY A 136 9.54 -15.28 11.69
N PRO A 137 9.88 -14.00 11.88
CA PRO A 137 9.12 -13.08 12.75
C PRO A 137 7.67 -12.79 12.33
N LEU A 138 7.32 -13.02 11.06
CA LEU A 138 5.97 -12.79 10.50
C LEU A 138 5.19 -14.09 10.27
N SER A 139 5.83 -15.24 10.46
CA SER A 139 5.23 -16.56 10.28
C SER A 139 4.08 -16.82 11.25
N HIS A 140 3.14 -17.68 10.86
CA HIS A 140 2.08 -18.11 11.79
C HIS A 140 2.65 -18.82 13.02
N GLN A 141 3.78 -19.53 12.88
CA GLN A 141 4.46 -20.16 14.01
C GLN A 141 4.88 -19.11 15.06
N CYS A 142 5.47 -17.99 14.64
CA CYS A 142 5.84 -16.91 15.55
C CYS A 142 4.61 -16.23 16.17
N LEU A 143 3.55 -15.99 15.38
CA LEU A 143 2.30 -15.41 15.89
C LEU A 143 1.61 -16.31 16.93
N HIS A 144 1.65 -17.63 16.76
CA HIS A 144 1.18 -18.57 17.77
C HIS A 144 2.00 -18.50 19.05
N ALA A 145 3.34 -18.44 18.96
CA ALA A 145 4.20 -18.26 20.13
C ALA A 145 3.93 -16.93 20.85
N LEU A 146 3.72 -15.83 20.11
CA LEU A 146 3.34 -14.54 20.67
C LEU A 146 1.98 -14.57 21.37
N LEU A 147 1.03 -15.36 20.88
CA LEU A 147 -0.25 -15.59 21.57
C LEU A 147 -0.07 -16.38 22.86
N GLU A 148 0.78 -17.41 22.88
CA GLU A 148 1.11 -18.14 24.11
C GLU A 148 1.79 -17.24 25.15
N ASP A 149 2.75 -16.41 24.71
CA ASP A 149 3.40 -15.41 25.56
C ASP A 149 2.39 -14.39 26.10
N LEU A 150 1.44 -13.97 25.27
CA LEU A 150 0.36 -13.05 25.67
C LEU A 150 -0.61 -13.67 26.69
N GLU A 151 -0.87 -14.98 26.63
CA GLU A 151 -1.68 -15.66 27.65
C GLU A 151 -0.98 -15.66 29.04
N ASN A 152 0.35 -15.66 29.09
CA ASN A 152 1.09 -15.50 30.35
C ASN A 152 0.91 -14.09 30.96
N LEU A 153 0.57 -13.09 30.13
CA LEU A 153 0.31 -11.70 30.55
C LEU A 153 -1.16 -11.45 30.92
N ASN A 154 -2.01 -12.46 30.83
CA ASN A 154 -3.45 -12.31 31.03
C ASN A 154 -3.78 -11.79 32.43
N PRO A 155 -4.56 -10.69 32.56
CA PRO A 155 -4.93 -10.11 33.85
C PRO A 155 -5.67 -11.05 34.80
N GLY A 156 -6.35 -12.08 34.28
CA GLY A 156 -7.03 -13.12 35.07
C GLY A 156 -6.09 -14.11 35.78
N THR A 157 -4.79 -14.14 35.43
CA THR A 157 -3.81 -15.00 36.09
C THR A 157 -3.24 -14.33 37.36
N GLN A 158 -3.13 -15.09 38.45
CA GLN A 158 -2.83 -14.59 39.81
C GLN A 158 -1.44 -13.95 40.01
N LYS A 159 -0.56 -13.94 39.00
CA LYS A 159 0.79 -13.36 39.10
C LYS A 159 0.75 -11.83 38.98
N LYS A 160 0.58 -11.10 40.09
CA LYS A 160 0.81 -9.64 40.15
C LYS A 160 2.27 -9.28 39.80
N SER A 161 2.60 -9.18 38.52
CA SER A 161 3.82 -8.47 38.07
C SER A 161 3.53 -6.97 38.14
N GLU A 162 4.31 -6.24 38.95
CA GLU A 162 4.29 -4.78 39.01
C GLU A 162 4.80 -4.12 37.71
N ASN A 163 5.18 -4.89 36.69
CA ASN A 163 5.74 -4.39 35.43
C ASN A 163 5.08 -4.95 34.15
N ARG A 164 3.89 -5.59 34.22
CA ARG A 164 3.23 -6.22 33.04
C ARG A 164 3.12 -5.31 31.82
N LEU A 165 2.79 -4.03 32.01
CA LEU A 165 2.66 -3.07 30.90
C LEU A 165 3.97 -2.86 30.13
N LYS A 166 5.13 -3.00 30.78
CA LYS A 166 6.42 -2.89 30.10
C LYS A 166 6.69 -4.09 29.20
N GLU A 167 6.21 -5.28 29.57
CA GLU A 167 6.37 -6.50 28.77
C GLU A 167 5.61 -6.38 27.43
N TYR A 168 4.49 -5.64 27.39
CA TYR A 168 3.80 -5.31 26.13
C TYR A 168 4.60 -4.36 25.22
N LEU A 169 5.59 -3.62 25.74
CA LEU A 169 6.46 -2.79 24.89
C LEU A 169 7.43 -3.63 24.06
N ASP A 170 7.73 -4.86 24.49
CA ASP A 170 8.61 -5.78 23.77
C ASP A 170 7.83 -6.59 22.71
N LEU A 171 6.53 -6.78 22.90
CA LEU A 171 5.65 -7.46 21.95
C LEU A 171 5.40 -6.63 20.68
N PRO A 172 5.44 -7.22 19.47
CA PRO A 172 5.23 -6.49 18.23
C PRO A 172 3.78 -6.01 18.12
N ASP A 173 3.58 -4.74 17.77
CA ASP A 173 2.24 -4.20 17.47
C ASP A 173 1.86 -4.33 15.99
N TYR A 174 0.62 -3.95 15.64
CA TYR A 174 0.11 -3.98 14.27
C TYR A 174 1.02 -3.26 13.26
N LEU A 175 1.50 -2.05 13.57
CA LEU A 175 2.35 -1.28 12.66
C LEU A 175 3.74 -1.91 12.52
N GLN A 176 4.29 -2.49 13.60
CA GLN A 176 5.55 -3.21 13.57
C GLN A 176 5.46 -4.48 12.70
N ILE A 177 4.36 -5.24 12.80
CA ILE A 177 4.12 -6.42 11.95
C ILE A 177 4.03 -6.00 10.48
N ILE A 178 3.23 -4.97 10.17
CA ILE A 178 3.08 -4.46 8.81
C ILE A 178 4.42 -3.96 8.23
N ASN A 179 5.16 -3.15 8.99
CA ASN A 179 6.47 -2.67 8.55
C ASN A 179 7.48 -3.81 8.40
N GLY A 180 7.29 -4.92 9.13
CA GLY A 180 8.05 -6.15 8.96
C GLY A 180 8.06 -6.66 7.51
N TYR A 181 6.94 -6.56 6.78
CA TYR A 181 6.89 -6.97 5.37
C TYR A 181 7.85 -6.16 4.50
N LEU A 182 7.90 -4.83 4.69
CA LEU A 182 8.84 -3.99 3.96
C LEU A 182 10.30 -4.27 4.37
N LEU A 183 10.55 -4.59 5.64
CA LEU A 183 11.88 -5.01 6.11
C LEU A 183 12.32 -6.32 5.47
N VAL A 184 11.42 -7.29 5.32
CA VAL A 184 11.72 -8.56 4.62
C VAL A 184 12.06 -8.30 3.16
N ALA A 185 11.31 -7.43 2.48
CA ALA A 185 11.62 -7.02 1.10
C ALA A 185 13.03 -6.42 0.98
N ASP A 186 13.43 -5.57 1.93
CA ASP A 186 14.79 -5.00 1.98
C ASP A 186 15.88 -6.02 2.34
N GLN A 187 15.57 -6.99 3.19
CA GLN A 187 16.50 -8.09 3.53
C GLN A 187 16.73 -9.01 2.33
N LEU A 188 15.67 -9.31 1.57
CA LEU A 188 15.76 -10.06 0.31
C LEU A 188 16.71 -9.37 -0.69
N GLU A 189 16.61 -8.04 -0.83
CA GLU A 189 17.50 -7.27 -1.69
C GLU A 189 18.96 -7.30 -1.22
N LYS A 190 19.20 -7.23 0.09
CA LYS A 190 20.56 -7.15 0.66
C LYS A 190 21.23 -8.52 0.85
N SER A 191 20.48 -9.60 0.76
CA SER A 191 20.96 -10.94 1.08
C SER A 191 21.94 -11.48 0.02
N PRO A 192 23.11 -12.00 0.42
CA PRO A 192 24.04 -12.64 -0.50
C PRO A 192 23.46 -13.95 -1.08
N ALA A 193 22.51 -14.58 -0.38
CA ALA A 193 21.89 -15.83 -0.83
C ALA A 193 21.02 -15.65 -2.09
N HIS A 194 20.69 -14.41 -2.47
CA HIS A 194 19.94 -14.09 -3.69
C HIS A 194 20.80 -13.38 -4.74
N GLN A 195 22.13 -13.39 -4.62
CA GLN A 195 23.02 -12.64 -5.50
C GLN A 195 22.73 -12.89 -7.00
N GLY A 196 22.50 -11.79 -7.74
CA GLY A 196 22.15 -11.82 -9.16
C GLY A 196 20.66 -11.99 -9.48
N ARG A 197 19.81 -12.18 -8.46
CA ARG A 197 18.33 -12.21 -8.55
C ARG A 197 17.65 -11.50 -7.38
N GLN A 198 18.37 -10.60 -6.71
CA GLN A 198 17.94 -9.98 -5.45
C GLN A 198 16.69 -9.13 -5.66
N HIS A 199 16.64 -8.41 -6.78
CA HIS A 199 15.52 -7.54 -7.09
C HIS A 199 14.31 -8.34 -7.59
N LEU A 200 14.53 -9.49 -8.22
CA LEU A 200 13.46 -10.40 -8.63
C LEU A 200 12.80 -11.01 -7.38
N ALA A 201 13.58 -11.51 -6.43
CA ALA A 201 13.06 -12.03 -5.15
C ALA A 201 12.27 -10.95 -4.38
N LYS A 202 12.80 -9.72 -4.31
CA LYS A 202 12.10 -8.57 -3.72
C LYS A 202 10.77 -8.28 -4.45
N LEU A 203 10.77 -8.25 -5.79
CA LEU A 203 9.55 -8.00 -6.57
C LEU A 203 8.50 -9.09 -6.37
N SER A 204 8.87 -10.36 -6.46
CA SER A 204 7.96 -11.48 -6.26
C SER A 204 7.30 -11.41 -4.88
N PHE A 205 8.07 -11.09 -3.83
CA PHE A 205 7.56 -10.90 -2.48
C PHE A 205 6.61 -9.70 -2.36
N LEU A 206 6.97 -8.54 -2.95
CA LEU A 206 6.13 -7.35 -2.93
C LEU A 206 4.83 -7.54 -3.72
N PHE A 207 4.84 -8.32 -4.81
CA PHE A 207 3.62 -8.67 -5.54
C PHE A 207 2.67 -9.53 -4.69
N LYS A 208 3.18 -10.52 -3.96
CA LYS A 208 2.36 -11.32 -3.02
C LYS A 208 1.82 -10.45 -1.87
N THR A 209 2.62 -9.49 -1.37
CA THR A 209 2.21 -8.51 -0.35
C THR A 209 1.01 -7.69 -0.81
N MET A 210 1.02 -7.25 -2.07
CA MET A 210 -0.07 -6.48 -2.68
C MET A 210 -1.33 -7.33 -2.94
N ASP A 211 -1.19 -8.65 -3.15
CA ASP A 211 -2.32 -9.57 -3.31
C ASP A 211 -3.10 -9.79 -2.00
N VAL A 212 -2.54 -9.44 -0.84
CA VAL A 212 -3.20 -9.55 0.47
C VAL A 212 -3.94 -8.26 0.82
N PRO A 213 -5.29 -8.25 0.86
CA PRO A 213 -6.08 -7.03 1.13
C PRO A 213 -5.83 -6.44 2.52
N SER A 214 -5.49 -7.29 3.48
CA SER A 214 -5.20 -6.87 4.86
C SER A 214 -3.92 -6.05 5.01
N LEU A 215 -3.05 -6.04 3.99
CA LEU A 215 -1.82 -5.24 3.93
C LEU A 215 -2.02 -3.91 3.18
N ALA A 216 -3.27 -3.48 2.94
CA ALA A 216 -3.60 -2.23 2.25
C ALA A 216 -2.85 -1.01 2.79
N ASP A 217 -2.62 -0.94 4.12
CA ASP A 217 -1.90 0.16 4.76
C ASP A 217 -0.46 0.35 4.25
N ILE A 218 0.18 -0.69 3.68
CA ILE A 218 1.52 -0.61 3.05
C ILE A 218 1.51 -0.73 1.54
N HIS A 219 0.35 -0.91 0.88
CA HIS A 219 0.30 -1.07 -0.57
C HIS A 219 0.92 0.11 -1.32
N ALA A 220 0.70 1.35 -0.84
CA ALA A 220 1.33 2.53 -1.40
C ALA A 220 2.87 2.47 -1.34
N SER A 221 3.42 2.08 -0.19
CA SER A 221 4.85 1.93 0.03
C SER A 221 5.44 0.78 -0.78
N ALA A 222 4.76 -0.37 -0.80
CA ALA A 222 5.14 -1.54 -1.57
C ALA A 222 5.19 -1.23 -3.07
N LEU A 223 4.21 -0.50 -3.60
CA LEU A 223 4.17 -0.08 -5.00
C LEU A 223 5.32 0.87 -5.37
N ARG A 224 5.73 1.75 -4.44
CA ARG A 224 6.91 2.60 -4.62
C ARG A 224 8.20 1.78 -4.68
N GLU A 225 8.34 0.79 -3.80
CA GLU A 225 9.48 -0.14 -3.79
C GLU A 225 9.51 -1.04 -5.04
N ILE A 226 8.34 -1.47 -5.53
CA ILE A 226 8.21 -2.17 -6.81
C ILE A 226 8.77 -1.29 -7.93
N ASN A 227 8.31 -0.04 -8.06
CA ASN A 227 8.80 0.87 -9.10
C ASN A 227 10.32 1.08 -9.03
N HIS A 228 10.89 1.18 -7.83
CA HIS A 228 12.35 1.29 -7.65
C HIS A 228 13.09 0.02 -8.10
N SER A 229 12.54 -1.16 -7.82
CA SER A 229 13.17 -2.45 -8.11
C SER A 229 13.08 -2.84 -9.59
N LEU A 230 12.04 -2.40 -10.30
CA LEU A 230 11.80 -2.73 -11.72
C LEU A 230 13.03 -2.45 -12.61
N ASN A 231 13.64 -1.27 -12.49
CA ASN A 231 14.81 -0.89 -13.29
C ASN A 231 15.95 -1.93 -13.16
N LYS A 232 16.21 -2.36 -11.92
CA LYS A 232 17.31 -3.28 -11.63
C LYS A 232 17.01 -4.70 -12.12
N VAL A 233 15.76 -5.16 -12.07
CA VAL A 233 15.38 -6.50 -12.56
C VAL A 233 15.58 -6.64 -14.07
N PHE A 234 15.33 -5.59 -14.86
CA PHE A 234 15.61 -5.63 -16.31
C PHE A 234 17.11 -5.77 -16.64
N GLN A 235 18.01 -5.51 -15.68
CA GLN A 235 19.46 -5.71 -15.81
C GLN A 235 19.90 -7.11 -15.35
N GLU A 236 19.21 -7.68 -14.35
CA GLU A 236 19.50 -9.00 -13.80
C GLU A 236 18.91 -10.15 -14.63
N GLU A 237 17.72 -9.92 -15.22
CA GLU A 237 16.96 -10.99 -15.86
C GLU A 237 17.49 -11.36 -17.24
N LYS A 238 17.44 -12.66 -17.57
CA LYS A 238 17.84 -13.14 -18.89
C LYS A 238 16.88 -12.61 -19.95
N LYS A 239 17.42 -12.19 -21.10
CA LYS A 239 16.66 -11.64 -22.23
C LYS A 239 15.50 -12.54 -22.71
N GLU A 240 15.65 -13.84 -22.56
CA GLU A 240 14.65 -14.85 -22.95
C GLU A 240 13.37 -14.79 -22.11
N ASN A 241 13.48 -14.41 -20.83
CA ASN A 241 12.38 -14.38 -19.88
C ASN A 241 11.67 -13.01 -19.80
N LEU A 242 12.24 -11.97 -20.40
CA LEU A 242 11.72 -10.60 -20.29
C LEU A 242 10.28 -10.46 -20.80
N ASN A 243 9.88 -11.23 -21.82
CA ASN A 243 8.50 -11.22 -22.30
C ASN A 243 7.51 -11.73 -21.24
N GLU A 244 7.84 -12.83 -20.57
CA GLU A 244 7.00 -13.37 -19.49
C GLU A 244 6.99 -12.43 -18.29
N PHE A 245 8.14 -11.85 -17.97
CA PHE A 245 8.25 -10.86 -16.91
C PHE A 245 7.35 -9.63 -17.15
N VAL A 246 7.34 -9.08 -18.37
CA VAL A 246 6.41 -7.99 -18.74
C VAL A 246 4.95 -8.41 -18.54
N ARG A 247 4.57 -9.62 -18.93
CA ARG A 247 3.21 -10.13 -18.69
C ARG A 247 2.88 -10.27 -17.20
N LYS A 248 3.82 -10.75 -16.38
CA LYS A 248 3.67 -10.83 -14.92
C LYS A 248 3.44 -9.43 -14.32
N ILE A 249 4.20 -8.42 -14.74
CA ILE A 249 4.01 -7.02 -14.30
C ILE A 249 2.60 -6.52 -14.64
N PHE A 250 2.14 -6.70 -15.88
CA PHE A 250 0.81 -6.23 -16.27
C PHE A 250 -0.31 -7.01 -15.61
N GLY A 251 -0.16 -8.33 -15.44
CA GLY A 251 -1.08 -9.15 -14.66
C GLY A 251 -1.20 -8.66 -13.21
N PHE A 252 -0.09 -8.21 -12.62
CA PHE A 252 -0.08 -7.58 -11.30
C PHE A 252 -0.78 -6.21 -11.30
N LEU A 253 -0.39 -5.30 -12.20
CA LEU A 253 -0.99 -3.95 -12.28
C LEU A 253 -2.50 -4.01 -12.57
N GLN A 254 -2.95 -5.04 -13.29
CA GLN A 254 -4.38 -5.26 -13.54
C GLN A 254 -5.17 -5.50 -12.25
N LYS A 255 -4.58 -6.18 -11.26
CA LYS A 255 -5.22 -6.42 -9.96
C LYS A 255 -5.33 -5.13 -9.13
N SER A 256 -4.33 -4.25 -9.20
CA SER A 256 -4.35 -2.96 -8.47
C SER A 256 -5.14 -1.86 -9.19
N LYS A 257 -5.62 -2.10 -10.42
CA LYS A 257 -6.32 -1.11 -11.25
C LYS A 257 -7.58 -0.53 -10.62
N SER A 258 -8.30 -1.30 -9.78
CA SER A 258 -9.54 -0.84 -9.13
C SER A 258 -9.32 0.18 -8.01
N GLN A 259 -8.07 0.35 -7.55
CA GLN A 259 -7.73 1.27 -6.48
C GLN A 259 -7.26 2.61 -7.09
N HIS A 260 -8.18 3.57 -7.22
CA HIS A 260 -7.89 4.85 -7.86
C HIS A 260 -6.72 5.61 -7.22
N GLU A 261 -6.50 5.45 -5.92
CA GLU A 261 -5.38 6.02 -5.16
C GLU A 261 -4.01 5.60 -5.69
N PHE A 262 -3.90 4.41 -6.30
CA PHE A 262 -2.65 3.90 -6.85
C PHE A 262 -2.47 4.19 -8.34
N SER A 263 -3.41 4.92 -8.96
CA SER A 263 -3.37 5.18 -10.41
C SER A 263 -2.07 5.87 -10.85
N ILE A 264 -1.59 6.86 -10.09
CA ILE A 264 -0.32 7.55 -10.40
C ILE A 264 0.83 6.55 -10.41
N ALA A 265 0.99 5.82 -9.32
CA ALA A 265 2.10 4.88 -9.14
C ALA A 265 2.03 3.70 -10.13
N ASN A 266 0.83 3.25 -10.52
CA ASN A 266 0.65 2.26 -11.59
C ASN A 266 1.15 2.79 -12.94
N PHE A 267 0.78 4.01 -13.35
CA PHE A 267 1.28 4.60 -14.60
C PHE A 267 2.78 4.92 -14.55
N ASP A 268 3.32 5.28 -13.39
CA ASP A 268 4.75 5.42 -13.20
C ASP A 268 5.46 4.06 -13.42
N CYS A 269 4.94 2.97 -12.84
CA CYS A 269 5.46 1.62 -13.07
C CYS A 269 5.40 1.23 -14.56
N ILE A 270 4.28 1.51 -15.25
CA ILE A 270 4.13 1.27 -16.69
C ILE A 270 5.18 2.05 -17.48
N THR A 271 5.37 3.33 -17.14
CA THR A 271 6.32 4.20 -17.85
C THR A 271 7.77 3.79 -17.61
N THR A 272 8.12 3.40 -16.37
CA THR A 272 9.43 2.82 -16.04
C THR A 272 9.66 1.52 -16.81
N THR A 273 8.67 0.62 -16.82
CA THR A 273 8.73 -0.64 -17.58
C THR A 273 8.93 -0.38 -19.07
N ALA A 274 8.23 0.62 -19.64
CA ALA A 274 8.42 1.02 -21.04
C ALA A 274 9.86 1.48 -21.30
N LYS A 275 10.43 2.33 -20.46
CA LYS A 275 11.81 2.81 -20.63
C LYS A 275 12.80 1.65 -20.71
N GLU A 276 12.69 0.70 -19.80
CA GLU A 276 13.56 -0.48 -19.79
C GLU A 276 13.32 -1.40 -21.00
N VAL A 277 12.06 -1.69 -21.35
CA VAL A 277 11.72 -2.50 -22.52
C VAL A 277 12.28 -1.89 -23.82
N PHE A 278 12.16 -0.57 -24.00
CA PHE A 278 12.65 0.11 -25.20
C PHE A 278 14.18 0.18 -25.24
N ALA A 279 14.84 0.22 -24.07
CA ALA A 279 16.30 0.18 -23.94
C ALA A 279 16.89 -1.18 -24.38
N GLN A 280 16.16 -2.28 -24.20
CA GLN A 280 16.58 -3.61 -24.68
C GLN A 280 16.63 -3.72 -26.21
N ASN A 281 16.05 -2.74 -26.93
CA ASN A 281 16.04 -2.64 -28.40
C ASN A 281 15.52 -3.91 -29.12
N SER A 282 14.65 -4.67 -28.46
CA SER A 282 13.99 -5.85 -29.02
C SER A 282 12.59 -5.49 -29.49
N HIS A 283 12.33 -5.60 -30.80
CA HIS A 283 11.01 -5.27 -31.35
C HIS A 283 9.92 -6.20 -30.82
N SER A 284 10.23 -7.50 -30.66
CA SER A 284 9.30 -8.49 -30.07
C SER A 284 8.92 -8.14 -28.63
N LEU A 285 9.88 -7.68 -27.81
CA LEU A 285 9.58 -7.31 -26.42
C LEU A 285 8.71 -6.05 -26.36
N VAL A 286 8.98 -5.09 -27.25
CA VAL A 286 8.16 -3.88 -27.39
C VAL A 286 6.74 -4.24 -27.84
N ASP A 287 6.58 -5.14 -28.82
CA ASP A 287 5.24 -5.57 -29.25
C ASP A 287 4.46 -6.25 -28.12
N THR A 288 5.09 -7.15 -27.35
CA THR A 288 4.48 -7.75 -26.14
C THR A 288 4.06 -6.66 -25.15
N PHE A 289 4.94 -5.70 -24.86
CA PHE A 289 4.62 -4.59 -23.95
C PHE A 289 3.44 -3.75 -24.45
N ILE A 290 3.38 -3.44 -25.75
CA ILE A 290 2.28 -2.66 -26.33
C ILE A 290 0.97 -3.44 -26.27
N ASP A 291 0.99 -4.76 -26.48
CA ASP A 291 -0.18 -5.62 -26.33
C ASP A 291 -0.72 -5.61 -24.91
N GLU A 292 0.15 -5.80 -23.93
CA GLU A 292 -0.21 -5.76 -22.52
C GLU A 292 -0.69 -4.36 -22.09
N LEU A 293 -0.09 -3.27 -22.58
CA LEU A 293 -0.54 -1.91 -22.30
C LEU A 293 -1.93 -1.61 -22.87
N ILE A 294 -2.21 -2.06 -24.09
CA ILE A 294 -3.53 -1.91 -24.70
C ILE A 294 -4.56 -2.75 -23.94
N SER A 295 -4.20 -3.97 -23.52
CA SER A 295 -5.02 -4.87 -22.72
C SER A 295 -5.34 -4.29 -21.32
N TYR A 296 -4.34 -3.69 -20.67
CA TYR A 296 -4.51 -2.96 -19.40
C TYR A 296 -5.57 -1.87 -19.52
N GLY A 297 -5.65 -1.23 -20.69
CA GLY A 297 -6.75 -0.38 -21.09
C GLY A 297 -6.60 1.09 -20.73
N PHE A 298 -7.55 1.88 -21.22
CA PHE A 298 -7.54 3.33 -21.10
C PHE A 298 -8.44 3.83 -19.96
N GLN A 299 -8.01 4.87 -19.27
CA GLN A 299 -8.76 5.51 -18.17
C GLN A 299 -9.57 6.66 -18.75
N TYR A 300 -10.90 6.53 -18.74
CA TYR A 300 -11.80 7.54 -19.27
C TYR A 300 -12.05 8.69 -18.27
N PRO A 301 -12.52 9.86 -18.73
CA PRO A 301 -12.79 10.99 -17.85
C PRO A 301 -13.79 10.70 -16.72
N GLU A 302 -14.80 9.86 -16.96
CA GLU A 302 -15.82 9.47 -15.97
C GLU A 302 -16.40 10.68 -15.19
N ILE A 303 -16.89 11.68 -15.92
CA ILE A 303 -17.42 12.91 -15.31
C ILE A 303 -18.70 12.58 -14.53
N THR A 304 -18.68 12.76 -13.22
CA THR A 304 -19.79 12.41 -12.31
C THR A 304 -20.53 13.61 -11.74
N GLY A 305 -20.04 14.84 -11.95
CA GLY A 305 -20.68 16.07 -11.49
C GLY A 305 -19.68 17.14 -11.05
N SER A 306 -20.08 17.97 -10.09
CA SER A 306 -19.21 18.99 -9.48
C SER A 306 -19.15 18.87 -7.96
N THR A 307 -18.09 19.40 -7.36
CA THR A 307 -17.98 19.60 -5.90
C THR A 307 -18.77 20.83 -5.44
N THR A 308 -18.85 21.04 -4.13
CA THR A 308 -19.40 22.24 -3.49
C THR A 308 -18.67 23.51 -3.90
N GLU A 309 -17.39 23.39 -4.25
CA GLU A 309 -16.51 24.46 -4.74
C GLU A 309 -16.57 24.61 -6.28
N TRP A 310 -17.58 24.03 -6.93
CA TRP A 310 -17.78 24.07 -8.39
C TRP A 310 -16.64 23.42 -9.20
N GLN A 311 -15.84 22.54 -8.61
CA GLN A 311 -14.82 21.79 -9.34
C GLN A 311 -15.44 20.55 -9.99
N VAL A 312 -15.14 20.29 -11.26
CA VAL A 312 -15.63 19.09 -11.96
C VAL A 312 -15.00 17.85 -11.34
N LYS A 313 -15.84 16.88 -10.94
CA LYS A 313 -15.43 15.56 -10.51
C LYS A 313 -15.14 14.70 -11.73
N VAL A 314 -13.86 14.43 -11.95
CA VAL A 314 -13.32 13.68 -13.07
C VAL A 314 -12.37 12.60 -12.52
N ASN A 315 -12.23 11.48 -13.22
CA ASN A 315 -11.23 10.47 -12.94
C ASN A 315 -9.82 11.09 -12.99
N PRO A 316 -9.09 11.18 -11.86
CA PRO A 316 -7.76 11.78 -11.82
C PRO A 316 -6.74 11.01 -12.67
N ALA A 317 -6.98 9.71 -12.90
CA ALA A 317 -6.11 8.86 -13.71
C ALA A 317 -6.16 9.17 -15.21
N HIS A 318 -7.22 9.85 -15.69
CA HIS A 318 -7.41 10.11 -17.12
C HIS A 318 -6.25 10.91 -17.73
N ILE A 319 -5.90 12.04 -17.12
CA ILE A 319 -4.81 12.89 -17.63
C ILE A 319 -3.45 12.21 -17.48
N ILE A 320 -3.25 11.44 -16.41
CA ILE A 320 -2.00 10.70 -16.15
C ILE A 320 -1.81 9.61 -17.21
N ASN A 321 -2.87 8.87 -17.53
CA ASN A 321 -2.86 7.86 -18.59
C ASN A 321 -2.44 8.47 -19.93
N ILE A 322 -3.09 9.57 -20.34
CA ILE A 322 -2.76 10.26 -21.58
C ILE A 322 -1.28 10.68 -21.60
N ARG A 323 -0.78 11.28 -20.52
CA ARG A 323 0.63 11.70 -20.44
C ARG A 323 1.59 10.52 -20.56
N SER A 324 1.32 9.44 -19.84
CA SER A 324 2.12 8.21 -19.87
C SER A 324 2.13 7.62 -21.29
N TRP A 325 0.98 7.49 -21.94
CA TRP A 325 0.90 6.95 -23.30
C TRP A 325 1.61 7.85 -24.32
N LEU A 326 1.49 9.19 -24.20
CA LEU A 326 2.23 10.13 -25.05
C LEU A 326 3.76 10.00 -24.86
N GLU A 327 4.22 9.86 -23.61
CA GLU A 327 5.64 9.65 -23.31
C GLU A 327 6.16 8.36 -23.94
N ILE A 328 5.43 7.24 -23.76
CA ILE A 328 5.77 5.93 -24.34
C ILE A 328 5.78 5.99 -25.86
N ILE A 329 4.78 6.63 -26.48
CA ILE A 329 4.74 6.83 -27.93
C ILE A 329 5.98 7.59 -28.41
N GLY A 330 6.36 8.65 -27.68
CA GLY A 330 7.51 9.49 -27.99
C GLY A 330 8.85 8.78 -27.94
N MET A 331 8.98 7.68 -27.19
CA MET A 331 10.25 6.93 -27.11
C MET A 331 10.71 6.42 -28.48
N LYS A 332 9.82 5.74 -29.22
CA LYS A 332 10.04 5.32 -30.62
C LYS A 332 8.72 5.32 -31.40
N PRO A 333 8.30 6.44 -32.01
CA PRO A 333 7.02 6.55 -32.73
C PRO A 333 6.82 5.50 -33.82
N ARG A 334 7.91 5.05 -34.46
CA ARG A 334 7.89 3.99 -35.48
C ARG A 334 7.32 2.67 -34.96
N TRP A 335 7.63 2.31 -33.71
CA TRP A 335 7.28 1.02 -33.10
C TRP A 335 5.96 1.08 -32.32
N THR A 336 5.43 2.28 -32.07
CA THR A 336 4.25 2.50 -31.23
C THR A 336 2.98 2.83 -32.04
N LYS A 337 2.96 2.59 -33.35
CA LYS A 337 1.81 2.91 -34.24
C LYS A 337 0.48 2.31 -33.76
N ARG A 338 0.52 1.09 -33.21
CA ARG A 338 -0.66 0.42 -32.63
C ARG A 338 -1.17 1.16 -31.39
N LEU A 339 -0.27 1.59 -30.51
CA LEU A 339 -0.60 2.40 -29.33
C LEU A 339 -1.17 3.77 -29.71
N ILE A 340 -0.60 4.45 -30.72
CA ILE A 340 -1.16 5.72 -31.23
C ILE A 340 -2.60 5.50 -31.71
N SER A 341 -2.84 4.42 -32.47
CA SER A 341 -4.16 4.08 -32.98
C SER A 341 -5.15 3.77 -31.85
N ALA A 342 -4.73 3.00 -30.84
CA ALA A 342 -5.53 2.71 -29.65
C ALA A 342 -5.87 3.99 -28.88
N LEU A 343 -4.91 4.91 -28.70
CA LEU A 343 -5.14 6.19 -28.03
C LEU A 343 -6.17 7.04 -28.78
N ILE A 344 -6.04 7.15 -30.11
CA ILE A 344 -7.01 7.86 -30.97
C ILE A 344 -8.41 7.29 -30.79
N ILE A 345 -8.55 5.95 -30.82
CA ILE A 345 -9.84 5.28 -30.66
C ILE A 345 -10.44 5.57 -29.29
N ASN A 346 -9.67 5.40 -28.22
CA ASN A 346 -10.13 5.63 -26.85
C ASN A 346 -10.55 7.08 -26.62
N LEU A 347 -9.76 8.06 -27.08
CA LEU A 347 -10.11 9.49 -26.96
C LEU A 347 -11.34 9.86 -27.78
N LYS A 348 -11.56 9.25 -28.95
CA LYS A 348 -12.77 9.48 -29.76
C LYS A 348 -14.02 8.86 -29.14
N MET A 349 -13.91 7.69 -28.53
CA MET A 349 -15.06 6.98 -27.96
C MET A 349 -15.46 7.54 -26.59
N GLY A 350 -14.49 7.77 -25.70
CA GLY A 350 -14.76 8.20 -24.32
C GLY A 350 -14.54 9.68 -24.05
N GLY A 351 -14.13 10.44 -25.07
CA GLY A 351 -13.85 11.86 -24.94
C GLY A 351 -12.53 12.16 -24.24
N ILE A 352 -12.26 13.46 -24.10
CA ILE A 352 -11.04 13.98 -23.48
C ILE A 352 -11.42 15.09 -22.50
N PHE A 353 -10.87 15.03 -21.29
CA PHE A 353 -11.01 16.09 -20.30
C PHE A 353 -9.63 16.56 -19.85
N ILE A 354 -9.34 17.83 -20.11
CA ILE A 354 -8.08 18.49 -19.74
C ILE A 354 -8.45 19.80 -19.05
N ARG A 355 -7.88 20.06 -17.88
CA ARG A 355 -7.99 21.36 -17.21
C ARG A 355 -6.87 22.26 -17.69
N ASP A 356 -7.09 23.57 -17.61
CA ASP A 356 -6.05 24.55 -17.95
C ASP A 356 -4.78 24.39 -17.09
N THR A 357 -4.94 23.92 -15.85
CA THR A 357 -3.84 23.67 -14.91
C THR A 357 -3.07 22.38 -15.19
N ASP A 358 -3.52 21.53 -16.12
CA ASP A 358 -2.84 20.28 -16.44
C ASP A 358 -1.64 20.49 -17.40
N ILE A 359 -1.47 21.64 -18.03
CA ILE A 359 -0.28 21.99 -18.86
C ILE A 359 0.11 20.87 -19.86
N ILE A 360 -0.88 20.25 -20.50
CA ILE A 360 -0.64 19.12 -21.42
C ILE A 360 0.15 19.56 -22.68
N GLN A 361 0.17 20.86 -22.98
CA GLN A 361 0.97 21.47 -24.04
C GLN A 361 2.41 20.96 -24.00
N LYS A 362 3.00 20.83 -22.80
CA LYS A 362 4.38 20.36 -22.62
C LYS A 362 4.60 18.94 -23.14
N ASN A 363 3.65 18.03 -22.89
CA ASN A 363 3.72 16.65 -23.37
C ASN A 363 3.54 16.56 -24.89
N ILE A 364 2.65 17.39 -25.45
CA ILE A 364 2.46 17.48 -26.91
C ILE A 364 3.72 18.02 -27.60
N SER A 365 4.32 19.09 -27.07
CA SER A 365 5.60 19.62 -27.56
C SER A 365 6.70 18.57 -27.49
N ALA A 366 6.77 17.82 -26.38
CA ALA A 366 7.74 16.74 -26.23
C ALA A 366 7.54 15.66 -27.30
N LEU A 367 6.30 15.22 -27.57
CA LEU A 367 5.99 14.26 -28.64
C LEU A 367 6.41 14.79 -30.02
N LEU A 368 6.08 16.04 -30.33
CA LEU A 368 6.41 16.67 -31.62
C LEU A 368 7.92 16.82 -31.86
N ASN A 369 8.71 16.89 -30.79
CA ASN A 369 10.17 16.96 -30.86
C ASN A 369 10.84 15.58 -31.06
N THR A 370 10.06 14.50 -31.19
CA THR A 370 10.58 13.14 -31.47
C THR A 370 10.54 12.81 -32.96
N ASP A 371 11.10 11.66 -33.38
CA ASP A 371 11.07 11.21 -34.79
C ASP A 371 9.67 10.71 -35.22
N VAL A 372 8.74 11.65 -35.32
CA VAL A 372 7.35 11.40 -35.69
C VAL A 372 7.17 11.14 -37.19
N ALA A 373 8.18 11.33 -38.03
CA ALA A 373 8.08 11.19 -39.48
C ALA A 373 7.54 9.80 -39.88
N SER A 374 8.04 8.76 -39.21
CA SER A 374 7.64 7.36 -39.41
C SER A 374 6.18 7.04 -39.07
N ALA A 375 5.51 7.89 -38.27
CA ALA A 375 4.13 7.75 -37.82
C ALA A 375 3.29 9.03 -38.06
N TYR A 376 3.74 9.93 -38.95
CA TYR A 376 3.25 11.30 -39.07
C TYR A 376 1.73 11.40 -39.23
N ASN A 377 1.14 10.55 -40.07
CA ASN A 377 -0.30 10.57 -40.32
C ASN A 377 -1.11 10.26 -39.04
N LEU A 378 -0.67 9.28 -38.25
CA LEU A 378 -1.32 8.92 -37.00
C LEU A 378 -1.11 10.01 -35.95
N THR A 379 0.11 10.53 -35.81
CA THR A 379 0.41 11.64 -34.90
C THR A 379 -0.44 12.88 -35.23
N LYS A 380 -0.57 13.24 -36.52
CA LYS A 380 -1.42 14.35 -36.96
C LYS A 380 -2.90 14.13 -36.62
N GLN A 381 -3.40 12.90 -36.77
CA GLN A 381 -4.78 12.59 -36.38
C GLN A 381 -5.00 12.68 -34.88
N LEU A 382 -4.04 12.19 -34.08
CA LEU A 382 -4.06 12.30 -32.63
C LEU A 382 -4.09 13.77 -32.18
N LEU A 383 -3.23 14.61 -32.73
CA LEU A 383 -3.13 16.03 -32.36
C LEU A 383 -4.40 16.84 -32.66
N ARG A 384 -5.17 16.44 -33.67
CA ARG A 384 -6.48 17.07 -33.97
C ARG A 384 -7.55 16.82 -32.90
N ILE A 385 -7.36 15.84 -32.04
CA ILE A 385 -8.31 15.50 -30.97
C ILE A 385 -8.05 16.35 -29.72
N PHE A 386 -6.79 16.73 -29.47
CA PHE A 386 -6.44 17.50 -28.29
C PHE A 386 -7.02 18.92 -28.37
N PRO A 387 -7.77 19.39 -27.35
CA PRO A 387 -8.30 20.74 -27.27
C PRO A 387 -7.22 21.73 -26.84
N VAL A 388 -6.07 21.70 -27.52
CA VAL A 388 -4.88 22.43 -27.13
C VAL A 388 -4.56 23.43 -28.23
N TYR A 389 -4.65 24.70 -27.89
CA TYR A 389 -4.20 25.79 -28.75
C TYR A 389 -2.68 25.85 -28.70
N PHE A 390 -2.05 25.71 -29.86
CA PHE A 390 -0.61 25.83 -30.04
C PHE A 390 -0.30 27.13 -30.79
#